data_AF-A0A3D3T7H2-F1
#
_entry.id   AF-A0A3D3T7H2-F1
#
_cell.length_a   1.000
_cell.length_b   1.000
_cell.length_c   1.000
_cell.angle_alpha   90.00
_cell.angle_beta   90.00
_cell.angle_gamma   90.00
#
_symmetry.space_group_name_H-M   'P 1'
#
loop_
_entity.id
_entity.type
_entity.pdbx_description
1 polymer ?
#
loop_
_entity_poly.entity_id
_entity_poly.type
_entity_poly.pdbx_seq_one_letter_code
_entity_poly.pdbx_strand_id
1 'polypeptide(L)'
;LNTRNRTLEKNGQRVKLTQVECSIVKLFMENPGKALSREEILVAVWGKDYLGELKIVDVNIRRLRIKLEDDPQSPAYIITVWGYGYKWGG
;
A
#
# COMPACT_ATOMS: atom_id res chain seq x y z
N LEU A 1 -5.14 7.95 -9.03
CA LEU A 1 -3.82 8.20 -8.39
C LEU A 1 -3.05 9.21 -9.23
N ASN A 2 -2.49 10.26 -8.62
CA ASN A 2 -1.57 11.18 -9.28
C ASN A 2 -0.16 10.99 -8.69
N THR A 3 0.72 10.35 -9.47
CA THR A 3 2.08 9.99 -9.04
C THR A 3 3.02 11.20 -8.98
N ARG A 4 2.84 12.20 -9.84
CA ARG A 4 3.65 13.44 -9.84
C ARG A 4 3.43 14.27 -8.58
N ASN A 5 2.16 14.41 -8.18
CA ASN A 5 1.78 15.17 -7.00
C ASN A 5 1.73 14.32 -5.72
N ARG A 6 1.91 12.99 -5.86
CA ARG A 6 1.80 11.98 -4.79
C ARG A 6 0.48 12.11 -4.03
N THR A 7 -0.61 12.15 -4.77
CA THR A 7 -1.95 12.27 -4.20
C THR A 7 -2.89 11.21 -4.75
N LEU A 8 -3.73 10.66 -3.88
CA LEU A 8 -4.86 9.81 -4.23
C LEU A 8 -6.15 10.60 -4.04
N GLU A 9 -7.17 10.32 -4.84
CA GLU A 9 -8.50 10.85 -4.62
C GLU A 9 -9.38 9.75 -4.03
N LYS A 10 -10.05 10.06 -2.91
CA LYS A 10 -11.00 9.19 -2.22
C LYS A 10 -12.28 10.00 -2.00
N ASN A 11 -13.40 9.57 -2.56
CA ASN A 11 -14.70 10.23 -2.41
C ASN A 11 -14.65 11.75 -2.69
N GLY A 12 -13.93 12.15 -3.76
CA GLY A 12 -13.73 13.55 -4.13
C GLY A 12 -12.72 14.32 -3.25
N GLN A 13 -12.16 13.70 -2.20
CA GLN A 13 -11.14 14.31 -1.35
C GLN A 13 -9.72 13.87 -1.74
N ARG A 14 -8.80 14.82 -1.75
CA ARG A 14 -7.40 14.57 -2.09
C ARG A 14 -6.60 14.15 -0.85
N VAL A 15 -6.10 12.92 -0.86
CA VAL A 15 -5.22 12.35 0.16
C VAL A 15 -3.77 12.52 -0.25
N LYS A 16 -2.93 13.11 0.61
CA LYS A 16 -1.48 13.22 0.38
C LYS A 16 -0.75 11.94 0.80
N LEU A 17 0.10 11.44 -0.09
CA LEU A 17 0.95 10.28 0.12
C LEU A 17 2.42 10.69 0.18
N THR A 18 3.20 9.95 0.96
CA THR A 18 4.66 9.98 0.85
C THR A 18 5.10 9.28 -0.45
N GLN A 19 6.39 9.36 -0.78
CA GLN A 19 6.95 8.66 -1.93
C GLN A 19 6.67 7.15 -1.85
N VAL A 20 6.97 6.54 -0.70
CA VAL A 20 6.82 5.09 -0.47
C VAL A 20 5.35 4.68 -0.52
N GLU A 21 4.47 5.42 0.16
CA GLU A 21 3.03 5.15 0.14
C GLU A 21 2.47 5.23 -1.28
N CYS A 22 2.90 6.20 -2.07
CA CYS A 22 2.51 6.34 -3.47
C CYS A 22 3.00 5.16 -4.31
N SER A 23 4.23 4.69 -4.10
CA SER A 23 4.77 3.50 -4.76
C SER A 23 4.00 2.22 -4.40
N ILE A 24 3.65 2.02 -3.13
CA ILE A 24 2.84 0.86 -2.69
C ILE A 24 1.46 0.89 -3.35
N VAL A 25 0.77 2.04 -3.34
CA VAL A 25 -0.55 2.15 -3.98
C VAL A 25 -0.45 1.90 -5.48
N LYS A 26 0.59 2.44 -6.14
CA LYS A 26 0.85 2.18 -7.56
C LYS A 26 1.04 0.68 -7.83
N LEU A 27 1.86 0.00 -7.02
CA LEU A 27 2.10 -1.44 -7.14
C LEU A 27 0.81 -2.24 -7.06
N PHE A 28 -0.08 -1.89 -6.12
CA PHE A 28 -1.39 -2.52 -5.99
C PHE A 28 -2.29 -2.25 -7.21
N MET A 29 -2.32 -1.02 -7.73
CA MET A 29 -3.10 -0.67 -8.92
C MET A 29 -2.61 -1.37 -10.18
N GLU A 30 -1.31 -1.66 -10.27
CA GLU A 30 -0.71 -2.43 -11.37
C GLU A 30 -0.98 -3.95 -11.24
N ASN A 31 -1.45 -4.41 -10.07
CA ASN A 31 -1.73 -5.81 -9.78
C ASN A 31 -3.17 -5.99 -9.22
N PRO A 32 -4.21 -5.61 -10.00
CA PRO A 32 -5.59 -5.62 -9.51
C PRO A 32 -6.04 -7.03 -9.12
N GLY A 33 -6.66 -7.15 -7.94
CA GLY A 33 -7.18 -8.42 -7.40
C GLY A 33 -6.11 -9.42 -6.95
N LYS A 34 -4.82 -9.17 -7.22
CA LYS A 34 -3.72 -10.05 -6.85
C LYS A 34 -3.26 -9.78 -5.42
N ALA A 35 -3.08 -10.84 -4.65
CA ALA A 35 -2.36 -10.77 -3.38
C ALA A 35 -0.86 -10.68 -3.65
N LEU A 36 -0.18 -9.77 -2.97
CA LEU A 36 1.27 -9.63 -2.98
C LEU A 36 1.83 -9.98 -1.59
N SER A 37 2.90 -10.78 -1.56
CA SER A 37 3.62 -11.09 -0.33
C SER A 37 4.32 -9.84 0.19
N ARG A 38 4.73 -9.87 1.46
CA ARG A 38 5.51 -8.76 2.04
C ARG A 38 6.84 -8.58 1.32
N GLU A 39 7.48 -9.68 0.93
CA GLU A 39 8.74 -9.70 0.21
C GLU A 39 8.56 -9.14 -1.21
N GLU A 40 7.48 -9.51 -1.92
CA GLU A 40 7.15 -8.94 -3.22
C GLU A 40 6.99 -7.41 -3.12
N ILE A 41 6.26 -6.92 -2.11
CA ILE A 41 6.06 -5.49 -1.89
C ILE A 41 7.39 -4.80 -1.52
N LEU A 42 8.19 -5.41 -0.64
CA LEU A 42 9.48 -4.88 -0.21
C LEU A 42 10.41 -4.71 -1.42
N VAL A 43 10.58 -5.78 -2.21
CA VAL A 43 11.47 -5.78 -3.38
C VAL A 43 10.98 -4.78 -4.44
N ALA A 44 9.67 -4.71 -4.68
CA ALA A 44 9.13 -3.80 -5.69
C ALA A 44 9.26 -2.31 -5.31
N VAL A 45 9.18 -1.99 -4.01
CA VAL A 45 9.16 -0.58 -3.55
C VAL A 45 10.53 -0.09 -3.09
N TRP A 46 11.36 -0.95 -2.50
CA TRP A 46 12.70 -0.60 -1.99
C TRP A 46 13.85 -1.22 -2.78
N GLY A 47 13.60 -2.23 -3.60
CA GLY A 47 14.63 -2.93 -4.38
C GLY A 47 15.13 -4.21 -3.72
N LYS A 48 15.79 -5.06 -4.50
CA LYS A 48 16.33 -6.36 -4.06
C LYS A 48 17.50 -6.23 -3.07
N ASP A 49 18.25 -5.14 -3.16
CA ASP A 49 19.44 -4.89 -2.33
C ASP A 49 19.10 -4.14 -1.03
N TYR A 50 17.81 -3.99 -0.71
CA TYR A 50 17.39 -3.33 0.52
C TYR A 50 17.73 -4.19 1.74
N LEU A 51 18.64 -3.71 2.58
CA LEU A 51 19.11 -4.41 3.79
C LEU A 51 18.22 -4.18 5.03
N GLY A 52 17.05 -3.55 4.88
CA GLY A 52 16.15 -3.27 6.00
C GLY A 52 15.15 -4.40 6.29
N GLU A 53 14.41 -4.23 7.38
CA GLU A 53 13.46 -5.23 7.86
C GLU A 53 12.16 -5.28 7.03
N LEU A 54 11.64 -6.50 6.82
CA LEU A 54 10.34 -6.74 6.19
C LEU A 54 9.18 -5.98 6.85
N LYS A 55 9.29 -5.72 8.17
CA LYS A 55 8.30 -4.97 8.97
C LYS A 55 8.03 -3.56 8.44
N ILE A 56 8.95 -2.98 7.66
CA ILE A 56 8.72 -1.66 7.04
C ILE A 56 7.50 -1.66 6.11
N VAL A 57 7.20 -2.81 5.48
CA VAL A 57 5.99 -2.98 4.67
C VAL A 57 4.75 -2.79 5.53
N ASP A 58 4.65 -3.50 6.64
CA ASP A 58 3.49 -3.44 7.54
C ASP A 58 3.28 -2.03 8.13
N VAL A 59 4.38 -1.33 8.46
CA VAL A 59 4.33 0.07 8.93
C VAL A 59 3.71 0.99 7.89
N ASN A 60 4.11 0.86 6.62
CA ASN A 60 3.56 1.70 5.55
C ASN A 60 2.14 1.29 5.17
N ILE A 61 1.78 0.01 5.24
CA ILE A 61 0.39 -0.45 5.09
C ILE A 61 -0.50 0.13 6.17
N ARG A 62 -0.07 0.14 7.43
CA ARG A 62 -0.81 0.77 8.53
C ARG A 62 -1.00 2.28 8.29
N ARG A 63 0.03 2.99 7.85
CA ARG A 63 -0.06 4.42 7.52
C ARG A 63 -1.02 4.69 6.36
N LEU A 64 -0.98 3.86 5.32
CA LEU A 64 -1.95 3.93 4.23
C LEU A 64 -3.37 3.70 4.75
N ARG A 65 -3.60 2.68 5.59
CA ARG A 65 -4.94 2.43 6.13
C ARG A 65 -5.50 3.60 6.94
N ILE A 66 -4.67 4.24 7.77
CA ILE A 66 -5.05 5.47 8.49
C ILE A 66 -5.49 6.59 7.54
N LYS A 67 -4.90 6.66 6.34
CA LYS A 67 -5.20 7.71 5.36
C LYS A 67 -6.36 7.37 4.42
N LEU A 68 -6.58 6.08 4.15
CA LEU A 68 -7.43 5.61 3.07
C LEU A 68 -8.70 4.91 3.57
N GLU A 69 -8.65 4.19 4.67
CA GLU A 69 -9.81 3.48 5.18
C GLU A 69 -10.71 4.42 5.98
N ASP A 70 -12.01 4.12 6.01
CA ASP A 70 -12.91 4.76 6.97
C ASP A 70 -12.67 4.19 8.38
N ASP A 71 -12.43 2.87 8.48
CA ASP A 71 -11.94 2.20 9.69
C ASP A 71 -10.64 1.43 9.38
N PRO A 72 -9.47 1.87 9.90
CA PRO A 72 -8.20 1.17 9.71
C PRO A 72 -8.14 -0.25 10.31
N GLN A 73 -9.01 -0.59 11.26
CA GLN A 73 -9.10 -1.92 11.86
C GLN A 73 -9.96 -2.87 11.03
N SER A 74 -10.89 -2.33 10.24
CA SER A 74 -11.75 -3.04 9.29
C SER A 74 -11.53 -2.49 7.88
N PRO A 75 -10.34 -2.73 7.27
CA PRO A 75 -9.98 -2.12 6.00
C PRO A 75 -10.83 -2.68 4.85
N ALA A 76 -11.29 -1.79 3.97
CA ALA A 76 -11.99 -2.13 2.74
C ALA A 76 -11.05 -2.10 1.51
N TYR A 77 -10.06 -1.19 1.50
CA TYR A 77 -9.19 -0.98 0.34
C TYR A 77 -7.91 -1.82 0.38
N ILE A 78 -7.25 -1.93 1.52
CA ILE A 78 -6.01 -2.69 1.66
C ILE A 78 -6.26 -3.89 2.57
N ILE A 79 -6.59 -5.03 1.96
CA ILE A 79 -7.02 -6.24 2.67
C ILE A 79 -5.81 -7.08 3.06
N THR A 80 -5.79 -7.56 4.31
CA THR A 80 -4.81 -8.55 4.75
C THR A 80 -5.17 -9.92 4.16
N VAL A 81 -4.21 -10.54 3.49
CA VAL A 81 -4.27 -11.97 3.16
C VAL A 81 -3.45 -12.70 4.21
N TRP A 82 -4.13 -13.27 5.20
CA TRP A 82 -3.51 -13.87 6.38
C TRP A 82 -2.45 -14.92 6.00
N GLY A 83 -1.29 -14.85 6.64
CA GLY A 83 -0.14 -15.72 6.35
C GLY A 83 0.64 -15.40 5.07
N TYR A 84 0.20 -14.44 4.25
CA TYR A 84 0.82 -14.13 2.96
C TYR A 84 1.26 -12.68 2.84
N GLY A 85 0.32 -11.73 2.91
CA GLY A 85 0.62 -10.33 2.66
C GLY A 85 -0.64 -9.50 2.49
N TYR A 86 -0.70 -8.72 1.42
CA TYR A 86 -1.72 -7.70 1.21
C TYR A 86 -2.25 -7.71 -0.22
N LYS A 87 -3.51 -7.35 -0.38
CA LYS A 87 -4.12 -7.12 -1.69
C LYS A 87 -4.89 -5.81 -1.69
N TRP A 88 -5.06 -5.23 -2.87
CA TRP A 88 -6.09 -4.23 -3.07
C TRP A 88 -7.46 -4.92 -3.07
N GLY A 89 -8.31 -4.54 -2.12
CA GLY A 89 -9.73 -4.90 -2.06
C GLY A 89 -10.59 -3.67 -2.35
N GLY A 90 -11.85 -3.90 -2.65
CA GLY A 90 -12.72 -2.94 -3.31
C GLY A 90 -13.22 -3.52 -4.62
#